data_AF-A0A3R9G6R6-F1
#
_entry.id   AF-A0A3R9G6R6-F1
#
_cell.length_a   1.000
_cell.length_b   1.000
_cell.length_c   1.000
_cell.angle_alpha   90.00
_cell.angle_beta   90.00
_cell.angle_gamma   90.00
#
_symmetry.space_group_name_H-M   'P 1'
#
loop_
_entity.id
_entity.type
_entity.pdbx_description
1 polymer ?
#
loop_
_entity_poly.entity_id
_entity_poly.type
_entity_poly.pdbx_seq_one_letter_code
_entity_poly.pdbx_strand_id
1 'polypeptide(L)'
;MLSVKIRANVVDDIQLAKAIESAGADIIHVDAMKEGAGADLDTIRRIRDATRIFLIGNNSIQSFDDAKEMFSRGADMVSVGRQAMDSPEIIDSLVDAVSEFQESTGWYNAPKHICRGQGDLRGLTFCCLPVKPCAVHNKAKQLGFSPREFANLKMEFVKGTPLEYGDSTCFGSLAWCCKITKPCFMRDGVLDLIDLSPQEYMKLKKQMADYILDHAKEK
;
A
#
# COMPACT_ATOMS: atom_id res chain seq x y z
N MET A 1 7.03 -18.81 14.20
CA MET A 1 5.96 -17.91 13.77
C MET A 1 5.10 -17.54 14.97
N LEU A 2 5.26 -16.33 15.50
CA LEU A 2 4.51 -15.74 16.61
C LEU A 2 3.62 -14.63 16.07
N SER A 3 2.32 -14.70 16.37
CA SER A 3 1.35 -13.65 16.06
C SER A 3 0.84 -13.00 17.35
N VAL A 4 0.87 -11.68 17.40
CA VAL A 4 0.30 -10.91 18.52
C VAL A 4 -0.98 -10.23 18.05
N LYS A 5 -2.11 -10.59 18.66
CA LYS A 5 -3.40 -9.94 18.39
C LYS A 5 -3.64 -8.80 19.38
N ILE A 6 -3.94 -7.62 18.85
CA ILE A 6 -4.22 -6.40 19.62
C ILE A 6 -5.59 -5.83 19.23
N ARG A 7 -6.15 -5.00 20.11
CA ARG A 7 -7.30 -4.16 19.81
C ARG A 7 -6.84 -2.72 19.66
N ALA A 8 -7.19 -2.11 18.53
CA ALA A 8 -6.91 -0.70 18.25
C ALA A 8 -7.64 0.23 19.23
N ASN A 9 -7.14 1.46 19.36
CA ASN A 9 -7.76 2.54 20.15
C ASN A 9 -7.83 2.27 21.67
N VAL A 10 -7.03 1.34 22.20
CA VAL A 10 -6.94 1.06 23.65
C VAL A 10 -5.71 1.74 24.26
N VAL A 11 -4.61 1.80 23.51
CA VAL A 11 -3.35 2.45 23.89
C VAL A 11 -2.79 3.23 22.69
N ASP A 12 -1.57 3.73 22.78
CA ASP A 12 -0.85 4.21 21.59
C ASP A 12 -0.51 3.02 20.67
N ASP A 13 -1.39 2.80 19.68
CA ASP A 13 -1.29 1.70 18.73
C ASP A 13 0.05 1.68 17.98
N ILE A 14 0.67 2.84 17.77
CA ILE A 14 1.92 2.96 17.01
C ILE A 14 3.11 2.56 17.87
N GLN A 15 3.16 3.04 19.10
CA GLN A 15 4.19 2.62 20.05
C GLN A 15 4.09 1.11 20.33
N LEU A 16 2.88 0.60 20.51
CA LEU A 16 2.66 -0.84 20.72
C LEU A 16 3.10 -1.66 19.50
N ALA A 17 2.72 -1.26 18.29
CA ALA A 17 3.12 -1.97 17.07
C ALA A 17 4.65 -1.99 16.89
N LYS A 18 5.32 -0.86 17.12
CA LYS A 18 6.80 -0.79 17.11
C LYS A 18 7.44 -1.68 18.17
N ALA A 19 6.85 -1.74 19.38
CA ALA A 19 7.34 -2.60 20.45
C ALA A 19 7.17 -4.09 20.11
N ILE A 20 6.04 -4.49 19.52
CA ILE A 20 5.77 -5.87 19.07
C ILE A 20 6.77 -6.29 17.99
N GLU A 21 7.00 -5.43 16.98
CA GLU A 21 7.99 -5.69 15.94
C GLU A 21 9.41 -5.80 16.52
N SER A 22 9.79 -4.87 17.41
CA SER A 22 11.11 -4.87 18.04
C SER A 22 11.34 -6.09 18.95
N ALA A 23 10.27 -6.65 19.53
CA ALA A 23 10.31 -7.88 20.31
C ALA A 23 10.47 -9.15 19.44
N GLY A 24 10.42 -9.02 18.10
CA GLY A 24 10.63 -10.13 17.17
C GLY A 24 9.38 -10.94 16.85
N ALA A 25 8.18 -10.38 17.02
CA ALA A 25 6.96 -11.03 16.52
C ALA A 25 6.96 -11.05 14.98
N ASP A 26 6.45 -12.14 14.40
CA ASP A 26 6.37 -12.30 12.95
C ASP A 26 5.15 -11.58 12.36
N ILE A 27 4.05 -11.51 13.12
CA ILE A 27 2.75 -11.00 12.68
C ILE A 27 2.10 -10.16 13.77
N ILE A 28 1.58 -9.00 13.39
CA ILE A 28 0.62 -8.25 14.21
C ILE A 28 -0.80 -8.40 13.63
N HIS A 29 -1.74 -8.82 14.46
CA HIS A 29 -3.15 -8.94 14.09
C HIS A 29 -3.94 -7.85 14.80
N VAL A 30 -4.43 -6.87 14.05
CA VAL A 30 -5.09 -5.68 14.58
C VAL A 30 -6.60 -5.82 14.43
N ASP A 31 -7.32 -5.98 15.55
CA ASP A 31 -8.76 -5.70 15.62
C ASP A 31 -8.94 -4.18 15.56
N ALA A 32 -9.18 -3.66 14.36
CA ALA A 32 -9.30 -2.24 14.07
C ALA A 32 -10.67 -1.69 14.50
N MET A 33 -11.14 -2.02 15.70
CA MET A 33 -12.43 -1.57 16.20
C MET A 33 -12.45 -0.06 16.45
N LYS A 34 -13.41 0.64 15.84
CA LYS A 34 -13.76 2.03 16.17
C LYS A 34 -15.19 2.08 16.67
N GLU A 35 -15.36 2.43 17.94
CA GLU A 35 -16.68 2.52 18.56
C GLU A 35 -17.58 3.49 17.78
N GLY A 36 -18.78 3.03 17.40
CA GLY A 36 -19.74 3.81 16.62
C GLY A 36 -19.39 4.06 15.14
N ALA A 37 -18.25 3.57 14.64
CA ALA A 37 -17.76 3.94 13.30
C ALA A 37 -17.15 2.78 12.48
N GLY A 38 -17.26 1.53 12.96
CA GLY A 38 -16.80 0.35 12.22
C GLY A 38 -15.29 0.12 12.31
N ALA A 39 -14.63 -0.13 11.18
CA ALA A 39 -13.19 -0.36 11.14
C ALA A 39 -12.37 0.95 11.12
N ASP A 40 -11.40 1.10 12.02
CA ASP A 40 -10.41 2.18 12.03
C ASP A 40 -9.32 1.94 10.98
N LEU A 41 -9.68 2.20 9.73
CA LEU A 41 -8.79 2.09 8.58
C LEU A 41 -7.57 3.02 8.65
N ASP A 42 -7.66 4.13 9.39
CA ASP A 42 -6.52 5.02 9.58
C ASP A 42 -5.47 4.42 10.49
N THR A 43 -5.89 3.68 11.52
CA THR A 43 -4.99 2.95 12.42
C THR A 43 -4.16 1.92 11.67
N ILE A 44 -4.78 1.13 10.79
CA ILE A 44 -4.08 0.19 9.90
C ILE A 44 -3.01 0.90 9.06
N ARG A 45 -3.38 2.04 8.46
CA ARG A 45 -2.44 2.87 7.68
C ARG A 45 -1.28 3.38 8.51
N ARG A 46 -1.54 3.89 9.71
CA ARG A 46 -0.50 4.42 10.60
C ARG A 46 0.42 3.31 11.11
N ILE A 47 -0.11 2.13 11.44
CA ILE A 47 0.71 0.96 11.83
C ILE A 47 1.61 0.54 10.67
N ARG A 48 1.06 0.46 9.45
CA ARG A 48 1.83 0.14 8.24
C ARG A 48 2.93 1.16 7.95
N ASP A 49 2.66 2.44 8.18
CA ASP A 49 3.66 3.51 8.04
C ASP A 49 4.80 3.38 9.06
N ALA A 50 4.53 2.83 10.24
CA ALA A 50 5.45 2.80 11.37
C ALA A 50 6.26 1.50 11.52
N THR A 51 5.86 0.43 10.83
CA THR A 51 6.43 -0.91 11.02
C THR A 51 6.66 -1.60 9.69
N ARG A 52 7.47 -2.66 9.68
CA ARG A 52 7.69 -3.58 8.55
C ARG A 52 6.99 -4.94 8.69
N ILE A 53 6.60 -5.31 9.92
CA ILE A 53 5.90 -6.54 10.31
C ILE A 53 4.68 -6.87 9.42
N PHE A 54 4.41 -8.17 9.26
CA PHE A 54 3.24 -8.64 8.53
C PHE A 54 1.95 -8.24 9.27
N LEU A 55 1.06 -7.53 8.59
CA LEU A 55 -0.11 -6.90 9.20
C LEU A 55 -1.41 -7.60 8.80
N ILE A 56 -2.09 -8.20 9.77
CA ILE A 56 -3.45 -8.72 9.59
C ILE A 56 -4.46 -7.68 10.08
N GLY A 57 -5.32 -7.20 9.18
CA GLY A 57 -6.44 -6.33 9.53
C GLY A 57 -7.71 -7.13 9.86
N ASN A 58 -8.37 -6.80 10.96
CA ASN A 58 -9.64 -7.40 11.37
C ASN A 58 -10.66 -6.29 11.67
N ASN A 59 -11.92 -6.69 11.84
CA ASN A 59 -13.11 -5.88 12.09
C ASN A 59 -13.87 -5.49 10.81
N SER A 60 -15.19 -5.76 10.82
CA SER A 60 -16.16 -5.33 9.81
C SER A 60 -15.92 -5.77 8.36
N ILE A 61 -15.20 -6.87 8.13
CA ILE A 61 -15.08 -7.48 6.78
C ILE A 61 -16.32 -8.32 6.49
N GLN A 62 -17.17 -7.84 5.58
CA GLN A 62 -18.39 -8.53 5.14
C GLN A 62 -18.40 -8.81 3.63
N SER A 63 -17.48 -8.18 2.89
CA SER A 63 -17.38 -8.26 1.44
C SER A 63 -15.94 -8.12 0.96
N PHE A 64 -15.72 -8.39 -0.32
CA PHE A 64 -14.44 -8.11 -0.98
C PHE A 64 -14.08 -6.62 -0.95
N ASP A 65 -15.06 -5.72 -1.05
CA ASP A 65 -14.80 -4.28 -1.00
C ASP A 65 -14.28 -3.82 0.37
N ASP A 66 -14.80 -4.39 1.46
CA ASP A 66 -14.28 -4.14 2.81
C ASP A 66 -12.83 -4.64 2.95
N ALA A 67 -12.56 -5.85 2.46
CA ALA A 67 -11.22 -6.43 2.47
C ALA A 67 -10.24 -5.58 1.65
N LYS A 68 -10.66 -5.17 0.44
CA LYS A 68 -9.90 -4.30 -0.47
C LYS A 68 -9.60 -2.96 0.16
N GLU A 69 -10.55 -2.38 0.89
CA GLU A 69 -10.32 -1.13 1.59
C GLU A 69 -9.23 -1.32 2.67
N MET A 70 -9.32 -2.37 3.49
CA MET A 70 -8.33 -2.74 4.51
C MET A 70 -6.93 -2.99 3.90
N PHE A 71 -6.84 -3.77 2.83
CA PHE A 71 -5.60 -4.04 2.09
C PHE A 71 -4.96 -2.75 1.57
N SER A 72 -5.77 -1.87 0.99
CA SER A 72 -5.31 -0.61 0.43
C SER A 72 -4.78 0.39 1.47
N ARG A 73 -5.01 0.12 2.77
CA ARG A 73 -4.48 0.89 3.89
C ARG A 73 -3.18 0.35 4.43
N GLY A 74 -2.83 -0.91 4.16
CA GLY A 74 -1.61 -1.47 4.73
C GLY A 74 -1.67 -2.93 5.08
N ALA A 75 -2.86 -3.51 5.20
CA ALA A 75 -2.98 -4.90 5.57
C ALA A 75 -2.37 -5.80 4.48
N ASP A 76 -1.64 -6.82 4.92
CA ASP A 76 -1.12 -7.89 4.09
C ASP A 76 -2.13 -9.03 4.00
N MET A 77 -2.91 -9.23 5.08
CA MET A 77 -4.00 -10.20 5.16
C MET A 77 -5.20 -9.57 5.89
N VAL A 78 -6.40 -10.09 5.64
CA VAL A 78 -7.58 -9.79 6.46
C VAL A 78 -8.04 -11.00 7.23
N SER A 79 -8.58 -10.78 8.42
CA SER A 79 -9.26 -11.81 9.21
C SER A 79 -10.75 -11.49 9.29
N VAL A 80 -11.59 -12.50 9.07
CA VAL A 80 -13.05 -12.41 9.18
C VAL A 80 -13.49 -13.07 10.48
N GLY A 81 -14.26 -12.33 11.29
CA GLY A 81 -14.79 -12.81 12.58
C GLY A 81 -16.26 -13.19 12.46
N ARG A 82 -17.15 -12.29 12.92
CA ARG A 82 -18.61 -12.50 12.96
C ARG A 82 -19.21 -13.04 11.66
N GLN A 83 -18.90 -12.42 10.52
CA GLN A 83 -19.43 -12.85 9.23
C GLN A 83 -19.11 -14.32 8.90
N ALA A 84 -17.94 -14.83 9.30
CA ALA A 84 -17.56 -16.21 9.03
C ALA A 84 -18.33 -17.22 9.91
N MET A 85 -18.92 -16.78 11.02
CA MET A 85 -19.81 -17.62 11.84
C MET A 85 -21.23 -17.66 11.23
N ASP A 86 -21.69 -16.53 10.70
CA ASP A 86 -23.04 -16.42 10.11
C ASP A 86 -23.10 -17.01 8.69
N SER A 87 -22.02 -16.84 7.91
CA SER A 87 -21.89 -17.24 6.50
C SER A 87 -20.44 -17.69 6.21
N PRO A 88 -20.06 -18.94 6.53
CA PRO A 88 -18.70 -19.46 6.32
C PRO A 88 -18.19 -19.35 4.86
N GLU A 89 -19.10 -19.42 3.88
CA GLU A 89 -18.84 -19.29 2.44
C GLU A 89 -18.22 -17.93 2.02
N ILE A 90 -18.26 -16.93 2.91
CA ILE A 90 -17.58 -15.66 2.68
C ILE A 90 -16.07 -15.84 2.51
N ILE A 91 -15.48 -16.85 3.15
CA ILE A 91 -14.04 -17.11 3.08
C ILE A 91 -13.66 -17.50 1.65
N ASP A 92 -14.34 -18.48 1.06
CA ASP A 92 -14.10 -18.92 -0.31
C ASP A 92 -14.33 -17.76 -1.29
N SER A 93 -15.43 -17.04 -1.12
CA SER A 93 -15.76 -15.86 -1.94
C SER A 93 -14.67 -14.78 -1.89
N LEU A 94 -14.08 -14.54 -0.72
CA LEU A 94 -12.98 -13.58 -0.55
C LEU A 94 -11.68 -14.10 -1.17
N VAL A 95 -11.38 -15.38 -1.03
CA VAL A 95 -10.18 -15.99 -1.63
C VAL A 95 -10.24 -15.89 -3.15
N ASP A 96 -11.37 -16.24 -3.76
CA ASP A 96 -11.56 -16.15 -5.21
C ASP A 96 -11.43 -14.70 -5.68
N ALA A 97 -12.17 -13.77 -5.06
CA ALA A 97 -12.15 -12.36 -5.46
C ALA A 97 -10.76 -11.69 -5.28
N VAL A 98 -10.04 -12.00 -4.21
CA VAL A 98 -8.67 -11.49 -3.99
C VAL A 98 -7.70 -12.08 -5.00
N SER A 99 -7.84 -13.37 -5.34
CA SER A 99 -6.99 -14.05 -6.32
C SER A 99 -7.20 -13.48 -7.72
N GLU A 100 -8.46 -13.34 -8.17
CA GLU A 100 -8.81 -12.70 -9.44
C GLU A 100 -8.32 -11.24 -9.49
N PHE A 101 -8.42 -10.51 -8.38
CA PHE A 101 -7.92 -9.13 -8.30
C PHE A 101 -6.39 -9.07 -8.35
N GLN A 102 -5.68 -10.02 -7.73
CA GLN A 102 -4.24 -10.14 -7.84
C GLN A 102 -3.81 -10.47 -9.27
N GLU A 103 -4.49 -11.40 -9.95
CA GLU A 103 -4.18 -11.80 -11.32
C GLU A 103 -4.42 -10.67 -12.32
N SER A 104 -5.54 -9.95 -12.17
CA SER A 104 -5.88 -8.83 -13.04
C SER A 104 -5.02 -7.58 -12.80
N THR A 105 -4.56 -7.34 -11.57
CA THR A 105 -3.84 -6.10 -11.22
C THR A 105 -2.36 -6.25 -10.94
N GLY A 106 -1.87 -7.45 -10.66
CA GLY A 106 -0.49 -7.70 -10.26
C GLY A 106 -0.13 -7.26 -8.83
N TRP A 107 -1.02 -6.55 -8.12
CA TRP A 107 -0.78 -6.09 -6.74
C TRP A 107 -2.08 -5.85 -5.95
N TYR A 108 -2.62 -6.91 -5.35
CA TYR A 108 -3.93 -6.90 -4.66
C TYR A 108 -4.03 -5.88 -3.53
N ASN A 109 -2.97 -5.71 -2.74
CA ASN A 109 -2.91 -4.75 -1.65
C ASN A 109 -2.23 -3.42 -2.02
N ALA A 110 -2.27 -3.04 -3.30
CA ALA A 110 -1.72 -1.78 -3.76
C ALA A 110 -2.31 -0.58 -2.98
N PRO A 111 -1.47 0.30 -2.41
CA PRO A 111 -1.90 1.36 -1.50
C PRO A 111 -2.84 2.36 -2.18
N LYS A 112 -3.66 3.04 -1.37
CA LYS A 112 -4.37 4.25 -1.83
C LYS A 112 -3.36 5.33 -2.21
N HIS A 113 -3.79 6.28 -3.03
CA HIS A 113 -2.95 7.43 -3.35
C HIS A 113 -2.81 8.34 -2.12
N ILE A 114 -1.57 8.77 -1.86
CA ILE A 114 -1.23 9.69 -0.77
C ILE A 114 -2.01 11.01 -0.89
N CYS A 115 -2.31 11.47 -2.11
CA CYS A 115 -3.04 12.73 -2.33
C CYS A 115 -4.46 12.76 -1.77
N ARG A 116 -5.07 11.60 -1.44
CA ARG A 116 -6.38 11.52 -0.79
C ARG A 116 -6.30 11.44 0.74
N GLY A 117 -5.10 11.52 1.33
CA GLY A 117 -4.88 11.37 2.77
C GLY A 117 -5.08 9.93 3.27
N GLN A 118 -5.20 8.97 2.37
CA GLN A 118 -5.60 7.60 2.66
C GLN A 118 -4.50 6.56 2.42
N GLY A 119 -3.46 6.92 1.68
CA GLY A 119 -2.35 6.03 1.34
C GLY A 119 -1.27 5.97 2.41
N ASP A 120 -0.75 4.77 2.63
CA ASP A 120 0.49 4.53 3.38
C ASP A 120 1.74 4.88 2.54
N LEU A 121 2.93 4.78 3.15
CA LEU A 121 4.22 5.13 2.55
C LEU A 121 4.55 4.35 1.27
N ARG A 122 4.02 3.13 1.06
CA ARG A 122 4.17 2.40 -0.21
C ARG A 122 3.58 3.20 -1.38
N GLY A 123 2.59 4.05 -1.11
CA GLY A 123 1.94 4.91 -2.09
C GLY A 123 2.85 5.94 -2.76
N LEU A 124 4.05 6.19 -2.21
CA LEU A 124 5.07 7.06 -2.82
C LEU A 124 5.49 6.58 -4.22
N THR A 125 5.38 5.28 -4.50
CA THR A 125 5.62 4.72 -5.84
C THR A 125 4.73 5.36 -6.93
N PHE A 126 3.53 5.80 -6.56
CA PHE A 126 2.56 6.45 -7.47
C PHE A 126 2.55 7.98 -7.37
N CYS A 127 3.41 8.57 -6.54
CA CYS A 127 3.51 10.02 -6.43
C CYS A 127 4.26 10.62 -7.63
N CYS A 128 3.73 11.74 -8.11
CA CYS A 128 4.33 12.60 -9.12
C CYS A 128 5.63 13.26 -8.62
N LEU A 129 6.37 13.89 -9.55
CA LEU A 129 7.52 14.71 -9.21
C LEU A 129 7.13 15.81 -8.21
N PRO A 130 7.84 15.98 -7.07
CA PRO A 130 7.44 16.85 -5.96
C PRO A 130 7.72 18.34 -6.21
N VAL A 131 7.24 18.88 -7.32
CA VAL A 131 7.42 20.29 -7.73
C VAL A 131 6.35 21.23 -7.18
N LYS A 132 5.21 20.70 -6.72
CA LYS A 132 4.10 21.45 -6.13
C LYS A 132 3.94 21.09 -4.65
N PRO A 133 3.48 22.01 -3.78
CA PRO A 133 3.21 21.71 -2.38
C PRO A 133 2.04 20.73 -2.28
N CYS A 134 2.31 19.49 -1.89
CA CYS A 134 1.30 18.45 -1.70
C CYS A 134 1.77 17.39 -0.68
N ALA A 135 0.92 16.41 -0.39
CA ALA A 135 1.16 15.40 0.64
C ALA A 135 2.42 14.52 0.43
N VAL A 136 2.98 14.47 -0.78
CA VAL A 136 4.24 13.76 -1.06
C VAL A 136 5.40 14.31 -0.22
N HIS A 137 5.44 15.62 0.02
CA HIS A 137 6.55 16.26 0.75
C HIS A 137 6.60 15.76 2.19
N ASN A 138 5.44 15.68 2.84
CA ASN A 138 5.34 15.19 4.21
C ASN A 138 5.69 13.70 4.30
N LYS A 139 5.23 12.90 3.34
CA LYS A 139 5.49 11.45 3.31
C LYS A 139 6.93 11.10 2.95
N ALA A 140 7.54 11.82 2.02
CA ALA A 140 8.97 11.67 1.71
C ALA A 140 9.84 12.12 2.89
N LYS A 141 9.46 13.20 3.58
CA LYS A 141 10.14 13.66 4.79
C LYS A 141 10.07 12.64 5.93
N GLN A 142 8.95 11.91 6.09
CA GLN A 142 8.83 10.81 7.06
C GLN A 142 9.85 9.68 6.83
N LEU A 143 10.40 9.55 5.61
CA LEU A 143 11.48 8.61 5.28
C LEU A 143 12.87 9.25 5.31
N GLY A 144 12.98 10.52 5.72
CA GLY A 144 14.23 11.28 5.74
C GLY A 144 14.69 11.80 4.36
N PHE A 145 13.79 11.92 3.38
CA PHE A 145 14.12 12.44 2.05
C PHE A 145 13.69 13.90 1.85
N SER A 146 14.58 14.71 1.29
CA SER A 146 14.21 15.94 0.61
C SER A 146 13.50 15.65 -0.72
N PRO A 147 12.77 16.62 -1.31
CA PRO A 147 12.12 16.44 -2.62
C PRO A 147 13.08 15.99 -3.73
N ARG A 148 14.31 16.51 -3.72
CA ARG A 148 15.35 16.15 -4.69
C ARG A 148 15.86 14.72 -4.48
N GLU A 149 16.11 14.33 -3.23
CA GLU A 149 16.56 12.97 -2.92
C GLU A 149 15.49 11.94 -3.25
N PHE A 150 14.23 12.22 -2.90
CA PHE A 150 13.11 11.35 -3.28
C PHE A 150 13.02 11.20 -4.81
N ALA A 151 13.19 12.30 -5.54
CA ALA A 151 13.15 12.25 -6.99
C ALA A 151 14.31 11.44 -7.59
N ASN A 152 15.53 11.67 -7.09
CA ASN A 152 16.71 10.92 -7.48
C ASN A 152 16.55 9.42 -7.19
N LEU A 153 16.03 9.07 -6.01
CA LEU A 153 15.80 7.67 -5.60
C LEU A 153 14.87 6.94 -6.56
N LYS A 154 13.75 7.57 -6.96
CA LYS A 154 12.84 6.99 -7.96
C LYS A 154 13.50 6.84 -9.33
N MET A 155 14.25 7.85 -9.75
CA MET A 155 14.93 7.79 -11.05
C MET A 155 16.08 6.78 -11.05
N GLU A 156 16.73 6.56 -9.92
CA GLU A 156 17.76 5.53 -9.76
C GLU A 156 17.17 4.13 -9.88
N PHE A 157 16.04 3.87 -9.22
CA PHE A 157 15.33 2.58 -9.32
C PHE A 157 14.97 2.22 -10.76
N VAL A 158 14.48 3.20 -11.54
CA VAL A 158 13.93 2.89 -12.88
C VAL A 158 14.99 2.71 -13.96
N LYS A 159 16.24 3.10 -13.74
CA LYS A 159 17.32 2.97 -14.75
C LYS A 159 17.43 1.54 -15.24
N GLY A 160 17.36 1.35 -16.56
CA GLY A 160 17.42 0.02 -17.18
C GLY A 160 16.17 -0.84 -16.95
N THR A 161 15.08 -0.25 -16.46
CA THR A 161 13.77 -0.90 -16.35
C THR A 161 12.79 -0.27 -17.35
N PRO A 162 11.71 -0.98 -17.74
CA PRO A 162 10.66 -0.39 -18.56
C PRO A 162 10.03 0.87 -17.98
N LEU A 163 10.12 1.10 -16.66
CA LEU A 163 9.58 2.30 -16.02
C LEU A 163 10.36 3.57 -16.36
N GLU A 164 11.57 3.47 -16.91
CA GLU A 164 12.37 4.61 -17.35
C GLU A 164 11.67 5.39 -18.46
N TYR A 165 11.06 4.68 -19.41
CA TYR A 165 10.39 5.25 -20.57
C TYR A 165 9.08 5.97 -20.22
N GLY A 166 8.66 6.88 -21.10
CA GLY A 166 7.34 7.50 -21.03
C GLY A 166 7.34 8.97 -21.41
N ASP A 167 8.02 9.35 -22.48
CA ASP A 167 8.17 10.74 -22.94
C ASP A 167 6.83 11.48 -23.11
N SER A 168 5.77 10.75 -23.45
CA SER A 168 4.41 11.28 -23.60
C SER A 168 3.59 11.31 -22.30
N THR A 169 4.16 10.88 -21.16
CA THR A 169 3.51 10.90 -19.84
C THR A 169 3.79 12.20 -19.07
N CYS A 170 3.03 12.44 -18.00
CA CYS A 170 3.33 13.50 -17.05
C CYS A 170 4.72 13.23 -16.43
N PHE A 171 5.69 14.10 -16.71
CA PHE A 171 7.10 14.00 -16.26
C PHE A 171 7.97 13.00 -17.03
N GLY A 172 7.57 12.57 -18.23
CA GLY A 172 8.46 11.90 -19.18
C GLY A 172 8.93 10.50 -18.76
N SER A 173 8.27 9.88 -17.78
CA SER A 173 8.65 8.55 -17.30
C SER A 173 7.49 7.89 -16.54
N LEU A 174 7.29 6.59 -16.80
CA LEU A 174 6.35 5.75 -16.08
C LEU A 174 6.67 5.68 -14.58
N ALA A 175 7.88 6.04 -14.13
CA ALA A 175 8.24 6.25 -12.72
C ALA A 175 7.20 7.10 -11.96
N TRP A 176 6.62 8.10 -12.63
CA TRP A 176 5.70 9.08 -12.05
C TRP A 176 4.22 8.74 -12.24
N CYS A 177 3.92 7.71 -13.04
CA CYS A 177 2.56 7.31 -13.34
C CYS A 177 1.87 6.64 -12.14
N CYS A 178 0.54 6.78 -12.13
CA CYS A 178 -0.36 6.22 -11.13
C CYS A 178 -0.69 4.74 -11.40
N LYS A 179 -1.25 4.04 -10.41
CA LYS A 179 -1.67 2.64 -10.54
C LYS A 179 -2.75 2.42 -11.60
N ILE A 180 -2.79 1.21 -12.18
CA ILE A 180 -3.66 0.86 -13.31
C ILE A 180 -5.16 1.01 -13.02
N THR A 181 -5.56 0.90 -11.76
CA THR A 181 -6.96 1.09 -11.33
C THR A 181 -7.44 2.54 -11.42
N LYS A 182 -6.56 3.48 -11.80
CA LYS A 182 -6.92 4.84 -12.19
C LYS A 182 -6.83 4.98 -13.71
N PRO A 183 -7.92 5.36 -14.41
CA PRO A 183 -7.89 5.57 -15.87
C PRO A 183 -6.88 6.64 -16.28
N CYS A 184 -6.03 6.35 -17.28
CA CYS A 184 -5.05 7.32 -17.77
C CYS A 184 -4.53 6.96 -19.19
N PHE A 185 -5.10 7.60 -20.21
CA PHE A 185 -4.72 7.37 -21.62
C PHE A 185 -3.23 7.55 -21.93
N MET A 186 -2.55 8.49 -21.26
CA MET A 186 -1.11 8.72 -21.47
C MET A 186 -0.26 7.54 -20.95
N ARG A 187 -0.57 7.04 -19.75
CA ARG A 187 0.13 5.88 -19.20
C ARG A 187 -0.17 4.66 -20.06
N ASP A 188 -1.44 4.41 -20.31
CA ASP A 188 -1.90 3.20 -20.99
C ASP A 188 -1.34 3.14 -22.42
N GLY A 189 -1.33 4.26 -23.15
CA GLY A 189 -0.71 4.33 -24.46
C GLY A 189 0.81 4.09 -24.46
N VAL A 190 1.53 4.45 -23.39
CA VAL A 190 2.97 4.12 -23.27
C VAL A 190 3.16 2.65 -22.93
N LEU A 191 2.35 2.09 -22.04
CA LEU A 191 2.38 0.66 -21.72
C LEU A 191 2.19 -0.18 -22.98
N ASP A 192 1.20 0.18 -23.82
CA ASP A 192 0.96 -0.47 -25.11
C ASP A 192 2.13 -0.30 -26.08
N LEU A 193 2.71 0.91 -26.15
CA LEU A 193 3.83 1.21 -27.06
C LEU A 193 5.09 0.39 -26.74
N ILE A 194 5.37 0.14 -25.46
CA ILE A 194 6.55 -0.60 -25.00
C ILE A 194 6.25 -2.08 -24.71
N ASP A 195 5.03 -2.55 -25.06
CA ASP A 195 4.55 -3.93 -24.84
C ASP A 195 4.69 -4.39 -23.37
N LEU A 196 4.40 -3.49 -22.42
CA LEU A 196 4.45 -3.78 -20.99
C LEU A 196 3.04 -4.02 -20.45
N SER A 197 2.78 -5.24 -19.97
CA SER A 197 1.46 -5.56 -19.43
C SER A 197 1.12 -4.71 -18.18
N PRO A 198 -0.16 -4.39 -17.94
CA PRO A 198 -0.59 -3.69 -16.73
C PRO A 198 -0.12 -4.37 -15.42
N GLN A 199 -0.06 -5.71 -15.41
CA GLN A 199 0.39 -6.52 -14.28
C GLN A 199 1.89 -6.36 -14.03
N GLU A 200 2.72 -6.43 -15.07
CA GLU A 200 4.16 -6.23 -14.96
C GLU A 200 4.50 -4.81 -14.53
N TYR A 201 3.80 -3.81 -15.09
CA TYR A 201 3.90 -2.43 -14.62
C TYR A 201 3.59 -2.32 -13.12
N MET A 202 2.52 -2.93 -12.63
CA MET A 202 2.16 -2.90 -11.21
C MET A 202 3.17 -3.66 -10.33
N LYS A 203 3.76 -4.76 -10.84
CA LYS A 203 4.84 -5.48 -10.16
C LYS A 203 6.11 -4.64 -10.04
N LEU A 204 6.52 -3.94 -11.10
CA LEU A 204 7.63 -2.98 -11.07
C LEU A 204 7.34 -1.82 -10.11
N LYS A 205 6.09 -1.35 -10.05
CA LYS A 205 5.67 -0.33 -9.08
C LYS A 205 5.72 -0.82 -7.64
N LYS A 206 5.39 -2.08 -7.39
CA LYS A 206 5.54 -2.72 -6.07
C LYS A 206 7.01 -2.78 -5.67
N GLN A 207 7.88 -3.25 -6.58
CA GLN A 207 9.33 -3.27 -6.36
C GLN A 207 9.90 -1.88 -6.07
N MET A 208 9.42 -0.84 -6.77
CA MET A 208 9.81 0.54 -6.47
C MET A 208 9.33 1.00 -5.10
N ALA A 209 8.14 0.57 -4.66
CA ALA A 209 7.65 0.88 -3.31
C ALA A 209 8.55 0.26 -2.25
N ASP A 210 8.91 -1.01 -2.40
CA ASP A 210 9.82 -1.72 -1.49
C ASP A 210 11.20 -1.02 -1.49
N TYR A 211 11.75 -0.71 -2.67
CA TYR A 211 13.01 0.02 -2.83
C TYR A 211 13.01 1.38 -2.11
N ILE A 212 11.94 2.17 -2.25
CA ILE A 212 11.80 3.47 -1.55
C ILE A 212 11.85 3.29 -0.03
N LEU A 213 11.18 2.24 0.47
CA LEU A 213 11.05 1.99 1.91
C LEU A 213 12.32 1.39 2.52
N ASP A 214 13.06 0.59 1.77
CA ASP A 214 14.33 0.00 2.19
C ASP A 214 15.46 1.04 2.26
N HIS A 215 15.37 2.11 1.47
CA HIS A 215 16.33 3.22 1.47
C HIS A 215 15.96 4.35 2.45
N ALA A 216 14.91 4.17 3.27
CA ALA A 216 14.51 5.15 4.27
C ALA A 216 15.67 5.45 5.24
N LYS A 217 15.94 6.73 5.48
CA LYS A 217 17.01 7.18 6.38
C LYS A 217 16.57 7.25 7.84
N GLU A 218 15.27 7.26 8.07
CA GLU A 218 14.62 7.30 9.39
C GLU A 218 13.75 6.03 9.55
N LYS A 219 13.88 5.32 10.68
CA LYS A 219 13.07 4.14 11.05
C LYS A 219 12.25 4.43 12.31
#